data_AF-A0A1Q3EJY1-F1
#
_entry.id   AF-A0A1Q3EJY1-F1
#
_cell.length_a   1.000
_cell.length_b   1.000
_cell.length_c   1.000
_cell.angle_alpha   90.00
_cell.angle_beta   90.00
_cell.angle_gamma   90.00
#
_symmetry.space_group_name_H-M   'P 1'
#
loop_
_entity.id
_entity.type
_entity.pdbx_description
1 polymer ?
#
loop_
_entity_poly.entity_id
_entity_poly.type
_entity_poly.pdbx_seq_one_letter_code
_entity_poly.pdbx_strand_id
1 'polypeptide(L)'
;MFSAFRKAATEVTIFHHPSSPSSQKALNMLRSAVSGPYPPTKSTSPPLDFKLEVIEAPPTPDQLKTIMSYVSPNSTLSVFLSAHPSTPSGSEAPQSASAIHNIAAHNPNVMKWPIVVDWTKGRVSIGDVEGVQSILETLRKQRDGELPQEEEVDRPKVYYFYIHSANQNGYYKYKTED
;
A
#
# COMPACT_ATOMS: atom_id res chain seq x y z
N MET A 1 -18.00 -4.56 30.74
CA MET A 1 -16.92 -3.76 30.13
C MET A 1 -16.65 -4.37 28.78
N PHE A 2 -17.11 -3.76 27.70
CA PHE A 2 -16.92 -4.31 26.35
C PHE A 2 -15.46 -4.05 25.94
N SER A 3 -14.72 -5.14 25.69
CA SER A 3 -13.39 -5.06 25.11
C SER A 3 -13.53 -4.42 23.75
N ALA A 4 -13.06 -3.18 23.61
CA ALA A 4 -12.95 -2.56 22.30
C ALA A 4 -12.03 -3.44 21.45
N PHE A 5 -12.53 -3.96 20.34
CA PHE A 5 -11.73 -4.63 19.33
C PHE A 5 -10.57 -3.71 18.98
N ARG A 6 -9.34 -4.07 19.36
CA ARG A 6 -8.15 -3.33 18.94
C ARG A 6 -8.02 -3.56 17.43
N LYS A 7 -8.25 -2.50 16.65
CA LYS A 7 -8.03 -2.50 15.21
C LYS A 7 -6.59 -2.98 14.94
N ALA A 8 -6.41 -3.81 13.91
CA ALA A 8 -5.08 -4.27 13.52
C ALA A 8 -4.16 -3.06 13.29
N ALA A 9 -2.95 -3.10 13.85
CA ALA A 9 -1.97 -2.04 13.69
C ALA A 9 -1.61 -1.92 12.21
N THR A 10 -1.66 -0.70 11.67
CA THR A 10 -1.30 -0.43 10.28
C THR A 10 0.14 -0.86 10.02
N GLU A 11 0.40 -1.58 8.92
CA GLU A 11 1.74 -2.00 8.52
C GLU A 11 2.30 -1.07 7.44
N VAL A 12 3.43 -0.42 7.76
CA VAL A 12 4.14 0.48 6.85
C VAL A 12 5.55 -0.03 6.63
N THR A 13 5.90 -0.31 5.37
CA THR A 13 7.25 -0.73 5.00
C THR A 13 7.95 0.40 4.24
N ILE A 14 9.21 0.66 4.59
CA ILE A 14 10.13 1.47 3.79
C ILE A 14 11.20 0.57 3.16
N PHE A 15 11.27 0.58 1.83
CA PHE A 15 12.43 0.12 1.10
C PHE A 15 13.44 1.27 1.07
N HIS A 16 14.54 1.06 1.78
CA HIS A 16 15.56 2.05 2.09
C HIS A 16 16.82 1.82 1.26
N HIS A 17 17.42 2.90 0.76
CA HIS A 17 18.76 2.89 0.22
C HIS A 17 19.66 3.80 1.07
N PRO A 18 20.61 3.26 1.84
CA PRO A 18 21.42 4.04 2.78
C PRO A 18 22.20 5.17 2.15
N SER A 19 22.62 5.06 0.89
CA SER A 19 23.35 6.13 0.20
C SER A 19 22.45 7.22 -0.41
N SER A 20 21.13 7.07 -0.34
CA SER A 20 20.17 8.06 -0.83
C SER A 20 19.77 9.06 0.28
N PRO A 21 20.06 10.37 0.13
CA PRO A 21 19.68 11.37 1.13
C PRO A 21 18.17 11.49 1.34
N SER A 22 17.37 11.37 0.28
CA SER A 22 15.90 11.35 0.38
C SER A 22 15.42 10.15 1.18
N SER A 23 16.05 8.98 0.99
CA SER A 23 15.71 7.76 1.71
C SER A 23 16.05 7.84 3.20
N GLN A 24 17.22 8.40 3.55
CA GLN A 24 17.59 8.64 4.95
C GLN A 24 16.61 9.60 5.64
N LYS A 25 16.24 10.70 4.96
CA LYS A 25 15.30 11.70 5.48
C LYS A 25 13.93 11.06 5.77
N ALA A 26 13.41 10.26 4.83
CA ALA A 26 12.13 9.57 5.00
C ALA A 26 12.18 8.55 6.15
N LEU A 27 13.25 7.76 6.25
CA LEU A 27 13.42 6.80 7.36
C LEU A 27 13.40 7.52 8.71
N ASN A 28 14.09 8.64 8.83
CA ASN A 28 14.12 9.43 10.07
C ASN A 28 12.74 10.02 10.40
N MET A 29 11.98 10.46 9.41
CA MET A 29 10.60 10.94 9.60
C MET A 29 9.69 9.81 10.10
N LEU A 30 9.74 8.64 9.47
CA LEU A 30 8.94 7.47 9.86
C LEU A 30 9.27 7.04 11.29
N ARG A 31 10.57 6.91 11.62
CA ARG A 31 11.02 6.57 12.99
C ARG A 31 10.53 7.59 14.02
N SER A 32 10.70 8.88 13.74
CA SER A 32 10.27 9.95 14.65
C SER A 32 8.77 9.94 14.87
N ALA A 33 7.98 9.60 13.85
CA ALA A 33 6.53 9.56 13.95
C ALA A 33 6.02 8.39 14.81
N VAL A 34 6.74 7.26 14.85
CA VAL A 34 6.40 6.10 15.72
C VAL A 34 6.88 6.31 17.15
N SER A 35 8.02 6.99 17.36
CA SER A 35 8.62 7.13 18.69
C SER A 35 8.26 8.42 19.44
N GLY A 36 7.79 9.46 18.75
CA GLY A 36 7.57 10.79 19.33
C GLY A 36 6.29 11.47 18.85
N PRO A 37 5.94 12.65 19.40
CA PRO A 37 4.73 13.37 19.05
C PRO A 37 4.58 13.64 17.56
N TYR A 38 3.39 13.37 17.01
CA TYR A 38 3.06 13.70 15.64
C TYR A 38 1.73 14.47 15.53
N PRO A 39 1.69 15.64 14.86
CA PRO A 39 2.81 16.29 14.18
C PRO A 39 3.85 16.85 15.16
N PRO A 40 5.13 17.00 14.76
CA PRO A 40 6.20 17.47 15.67
C PRO A 40 5.97 18.85 16.28
N THR A 41 5.11 19.66 15.66
CA THR A 41 4.72 21.00 16.14
C THR A 41 3.80 20.97 17.37
N LYS A 42 3.21 19.82 17.69
CA LYS A 42 2.27 19.64 18.81
C LYS A 42 2.82 18.60 19.79
N SER A 43 3.64 19.04 20.75
CA SER A 43 4.32 18.17 21.73
C SER A 43 3.37 17.33 22.61
N THR A 44 2.11 17.75 22.73
CA THR A 44 1.07 17.03 23.49
C THR A 44 0.39 15.92 22.68
N SER A 45 0.61 15.86 21.36
CA SER A 45 0.04 14.81 20.53
C SER A 45 0.78 13.49 20.78
N PRO A 46 0.08 12.35 20.84
CA PRO A 46 0.75 11.06 20.93
C PRO A 46 1.56 10.77 19.66
N PRO A 47 2.43 9.75 19.67
CA PRO A 47 2.99 9.18 18.45
C PRO A 47 1.89 8.59 17.54
N LEU A 48 2.28 8.20 16.33
CA LEU A 48 1.44 7.40 15.45
C LEU A 48 1.60 5.91 15.77
N ASP A 49 0.50 5.18 15.67
CA ASP A 49 0.46 3.74 15.91
C ASP A 49 0.48 2.99 14.58
N PHE A 50 1.67 2.59 14.14
CA PHE A 50 1.88 1.72 13.00
C PHE A 50 3.16 0.90 13.18
N LYS A 51 3.17 -0.30 12.61
CA LYS A 51 4.35 -1.18 12.56
C LYS A 51 5.24 -0.72 11.40
N LEU A 52 6.39 -0.15 11.72
CA LEU A 52 7.40 0.23 10.73
C LEU A 52 8.34 -0.94 10.43
N GLU A 53 8.37 -1.38 9.18
CA GLU A 53 9.36 -2.32 8.66
C GLU A 53 10.37 -1.58 7.78
N VAL A 54 11.66 -1.86 7.97
CA VAL A 54 12.76 -1.25 7.20
C VAL A 54 13.47 -2.35 6.44
N ILE A 55 13.49 -2.23 5.10
CA ILE A 55 14.12 -3.19 4.21
C ILE A 55 15.19 -2.47 3.39
N GLU A 56 16.45 -2.86 3.53
CA GLU A 56 17.58 -2.26 2.78
C GLU A 56 17.87 -3.00 1.47
N ALA A 57 16.81 -3.33 0.74
CA ALA A 57 16.85 -4.05 -0.53
C ALA A 57 15.70 -3.55 -1.43
N PRO A 58 15.80 -3.71 -2.76
CA PRO A 58 14.68 -3.40 -3.64
C PRO A 58 13.48 -4.31 -3.33
N PRO A 59 12.23 -3.84 -3.55
CA PRO A 59 11.06 -4.69 -3.40
C PRO A 59 11.15 -5.94 -4.29
N THR A 60 10.64 -7.06 -3.78
CA THR A 60 10.54 -8.30 -4.57
C THR A 60 9.63 -8.10 -5.79
N PRO A 61 9.73 -8.95 -6.83
CA PRO A 61 8.89 -8.81 -8.03
C PRO A 61 7.38 -8.81 -7.72
N ASP A 62 6.94 -9.59 -6.76
CA ASP A 62 5.52 -9.64 -6.38
C ASP A 62 5.11 -8.41 -5.56
N GLN A 63 5.98 -7.92 -4.67
CA GLN A 63 5.75 -6.63 -4.00
C GLN A 63 5.67 -5.50 -5.02
N LEU A 64 6.51 -5.45 -6.06
CA LEU A 64 6.43 -4.43 -7.12
C LEU A 64 5.08 -4.46 -7.85
N LYS A 65 4.54 -5.65 -8.13
CA LYS A 65 3.19 -5.79 -8.74
C LYS A 65 2.11 -5.27 -7.80
N THR A 66 2.16 -5.65 -6.52
CA THR A 66 1.19 -5.16 -5.52
C THR A 66 1.28 -3.65 -5.36
N ILE A 67 2.50 -3.10 -5.25
CA ILE A 67 2.72 -1.66 -5.16
C ILE A 67 2.17 -0.94 -6.39
N MET A 68 2.34 -1.50 -7.58
CA MET A 68 1.78 -0.92 -8.81
C MET A 68 0.26 -0.77 -8.72
N SER A 69 -0.43 -1.73 -8.12
CA SER A 69 -1.89 -1.67 -7.93
C SER A 69 -2.34 -0.52 -7.01
N TYR A 70 -1.43 0.05 -6.21
CA TYR A 70 -1.69 1.18 -5.31
C TYR A 70 -1.41 2.56 -5.94
N VAL A 71 -0.69 2.63 -7.06
CA VAL A 71 -0.34 3.92 -7.69
C VAL A 71 -1.51 4.45 -8.50
N SER A 72 -1.89 3.72 -9.56
CA SER A 72 -3.02 4.03 -10.45
C SER A 72 -3.18 2.89 -11.44
N PRO A 73 -4.41 2.57 -11.89
CA PRO A 73 -4.66 1.52 -12.87
C PRO A 73 -3.91 1.71 -14.21
N ASN A 74 -3.51 2.94 -14.54
CA ASN A 74 -2.80 3.27 -15.79
C ASN A 74 -1.29 3.47 -15.60
N SER A 75 -0.75 3.21 -14.39
CA SER A 75 0.67 3.40 -14.13
C SER A 75 1.53 2.32 -14.79
N THR A 76 2.69 2.74 -15.29
CA THR A 76 3.68 1.86 -15.89
C THR A 76 4.80 1.53 -14.90
N LEU A 77 5.45 0.39 -15.10
CA LEU A 77 6.60 -0.06 -14.31
C LEU A 77 7.76 0.94 -14.28
N SER A 78 7.86 1.82 -15.27
CA SER A 78 8.83 2.92 -15.30
C SER A 78 8.68 3.92 -14.13
N VAL A 79 7.55 3.93 -13.40
CA VAL A 79 7.37 4.78 -12.22
C VAL A 79 8.47 4.54 -11.17
N PHE A 80 8.96 3.30 -11.07
CA PHE A 80 10.02 2.89 -10.13
C PHE A 80 11.42 3.29 -10.60
N LEU A 81 11.61 3.61 -11.87
CA LEU A 81 12.92 3.89 -12.45
C LEU A 81 13.33 5.34 -12.20
N SER A 82 14.60 5.55 -11.88
CA SER A 82 15.20 6.87 -11.70
C SER A 82 15.68 7.43 -13.04
N ALA A 83 15.96 8.74 -13.08
CA ALA A 83 16.59 9.40 -14.21
C ALA A 83 18.13 9.27 -14.24
N HIS A 84 18.71 8.34 -13.47
CA HIS A 84 20.16 8.16 -13.41
C HIS A 84 20.73 7.68 -14.76
N PRO A 85 21.94 8.10 -15.18
CA PRO A 85 22.52 7.69 -16.47
C PRO A 85 22.69 6.18 -16.65
N SER A 86 22.75 5.42 -15.54
CA SER A 86 22.83 3.96 -15.59
C SER A 86 21.48 3.26 -15.70
N THR A 87 20.38 4.00 -15.79
CA THR A 87 19.04 3.44 -15.97
C THR A 87 18.85 3.02 -17.43
N PRO A 88 18.62 1.72 -17.72
CA PRO A 88 18.39 1.24 -19.08
C PRO A 88 17.18 1.93 -19.71
N SER A 89 17.31 2.33 -20.97
CA SER A 89 16.31 3.11 -21.70
C SER A 89 16.08 2.54 -23.11
N GLY A 90 14.97 2.93 -23.75
CA GLY A 90 14.64 2.46 -25.09
C GLY A 90 14.40 0.95 -25.13
N SER A 91 15.06 0.24 -26.05
CA SER A 91 14.95 -1.22 -26.20
C SER A 91 15.49 -2.02 -25.00
N GLU A 92 16.35 -1.40 -24.18
CA GLU A 92 16.92 -2.04 -22.98
C GLU A 92 16.10 -1.78 -21.71
N ALA A 93 15.04 -0.98 -21.81
CA ALA A 93 14.20 -0.65 -20.66
C ALA A 93 13.54 -1.93 -20.09
N PRO A 94 13.56 -2.14 -18.76
CA PRO A 94 12.98 -3.33 -18.17
C PRO A 94 11.46 -3.36 -18.37
N GLN A 95 10.96 -4.45 -18.94
CA GLN A 95 9.54 -4.63 -19.28
C GLN A 95 8.75 -5.43 -18.22
N SER A 96 9.40 -5.88 -17.15
CA SER A 96 8.78 -6.71 -16.11
C SER A 96 9.26 -6.35 -14.71
N ALA A 97 8.44 -6.66 -13.70
CA ALA A 97 8.80 -6.48 -12.30
C ALA A 97 10.07 -7.25 -11.91
N SER A 98 10.26 -8.45 -12.45
CA SER A 98 11.47 -9.25 -12.23
C SER A 98 12.71 -8.60 -12.84
N ALA A 99 12.60 -8.00 -14.03
CA ALA A 99 13.69 -7.27 -14.65
C ALA A 99 14.05 -6.02 -13.82
N ILE A 100 13.07 -5.25 -13.35
CA ILE A 100 13.31 -4.10 -12.47
C ILE A 100 14.00 -4.53 -11.18
N HIS A 101 13.49 -5.56 -10.51
CA HIS A 101 14.09 -6.08 -9.28
C HIS A 101 15.55 -6.49 -9.50
N ASN A 102 15.83 -7.25 -10.57
CA ASN A 102 17.18 -7.73 -10.86
C ASN A 102 18.16 -6.57 -11.11
N ILE A 103 17.76 -5.58 -11.91
CA ILE A 103 18.64 -4.44 -12.21
C ILE A 103 18.85 -3.59 -10.95
N ALA A 104 17.81 -3.35 -10.16
CA ALA A 104 17.92 -2.59 -8.91
C ALA A 104 18.75 -3.30 -7.84
N ALA A 105 18.74 -4.64 -7.80
CA ALA A 105 19.57 -5.41 -6.87
C ALA A 105 21.07 -5.29 -7.17
N HIS A 106 21.45 -5.16 -8.45
CA HIS A 106 22.84 -4.99 -8.86
C HIS A 106 23.27 -3.53 -8.92
N ASN A 107 22.34 -2.63 -9.24
CA ASN A 107 22.60 -1.20 -9.37
C ASN A 107 21.45 -0.42 -8.75
N PRO A 108 21.50 -0.10 -7.44
CA PRO A 108 20.41 0.56 -6.74
C PRO A 108 20.10 1.96 -7.28
N ASN A 109 21.04 2.63 -7.96
CA ASN A 109 20.84 3.97 -8.51
C ASN A 109 19.77 4.03 -9.61
N VAL A 110 19.44 2.89 -10.25
CA VAL A 110 18.41 2.82 -11.31
C VAL A 110 16.99 2.95 -10.77
N MET A 111 16.80 2.78 -9.46
CA MET A 111 15.50 2.82 -8.80
C MET A 111 15.32 4.13 -8.04
N LYS A 112 14.09 4.64 -7.99
CA LYS A 112 13.74 5.77 -7.14
C LYS A 112 13.71 5.35 -5.67
N TRP A 113 14.29 6.17 -4.81
CA TRP A 113 14.32 5.97 -3.37
C TRP A 113 13.83 7.21 -2.62
N PRO A 114 13.14 7.05 -1.48
CA PRO A 114 12.65 5.79 -0.89
C PRO A 114 11.44 5.22 -1.64
N ILE A 115 11.07 3.96 -1.35
CA ILE A 115 9.72 3.46 -1.63
C ILE A 115 9.07 3.18 -0.27
N VAL A 116 7.98 3.87 0.04
CA VAL A 116 7.24 3.71 1.30
C VAL A 116 5.84 3.21 0.98
N VAL A 117 5.42 2.13 1.62
CA VAL A 117 4.15 1.46 1.36
C VAL A 117 3.38 1.32 2.66
N ASP A 118 2.13 1.79 2.68
CA ASP A 118 1.12 1.42 3.67
C ASP A 118 0.30 0.28 3.06
N TRP A 119 0.56 -0.95 3.51
CA TRP A 119 -0.10 -2.15 3.01
C TRP A 119 -1.55 -2.25 3.47
N THR A 120 -1.90 -1.59 4.58
CA THR A 120 -3.23 -1.66 5.16
C THR A 120 -4.21 -0.79 4.37
N LYS A 121 -3.75 0.37 3.89
CA LYS A 121 -4.56 1.31 3.11
C LYS A 121 -4.28 1.31 1.61
N GLY A 122 -3.34 0.48 1.16
CA GLY A 122 -2.94 0.41 -0.24
C GLY A 122 -2.43 1.76 -0.74
N ARG A 123 -1.56 2.42 0.04
CA ARG A 123 -0.96 3.71 -0.32
C ARG A 123 0.54 3.55 -0.49
N VAL A 124 1.10 4.31 -1.44
CA VAL A 124 2.53 4.27 -1.72
C VAL A 124 3.09 5.67 -2.01
N SER A 125 4.31 5.91 -1.55
CA SER A 125 5.20 6.97 -2.04
C SER A 125 6.41 6.37 -2.73
N ILE A 126 6.74 6.85 -3.93
CA ILE A 126 7.87 6.37 -4.75
C ILE A 126 8.79 7.54 -5.07
N GLY A 127 10.01 7.52 -4.51
CA GLY A 127 11.03 8.52 -4.77
C GLY A 127 10.78 9.89 -4.14
N ASP A 128 9.71 10.03 -3.36
CA ASP A 128 9.23 11.33 -2.89
C ASP A 128 9.05 11.37 -1.38
N VAL A 129 9.66 12.37 -0.74
CA VAL A 129 9.56 12.59 0.71
C VAL A 129 8.23 13.27 1.06
N GLU A 130 7.65 14.07 0.17
CA GLU A 130 6.34 14.70 0.40
C GLU A 130 5.23 13.66 0.41
N GLY A 131 5.28 12.67 -0.49
CA GLY A 131 4.40 11.49 -0.44
C GLY A 131 4.48 10.73 0.88
N VAL A 132 5.64 10.68 1.54
CA VAL A 132 5.77 10.09 2.90
C VAL A 132 4.99 10.92 3.94
N GLN A 133 5.04 12.25 3.84
CA GLN A 133 4.24 13.12 4.72
C GLN A 133 2.74 12.89 4.52
N SER A 134 2.30 12.68 3.28
CA SER A 134 0.89 12.36 2.97
C SER A 134 0.43 11.05 3.61
N ILE A 135 1.28 10.02 3.61
CA ILE A 135 1.02 8.76 4.33
C ILE A 135 0.90 9.03 5.83
N LEU A 136 1.87 9.72 6.43
CA LEU A 136 1.86 10.02 7.87
C LEU A 136 0.66 10.90 8.28
N GLU A 137 0.25 11.86 7.44
CA GLU A 137 -0.93 12.68 7.70
C GLU A 137 -2.22 11.87 7.61
N THR A 138 -2.28 10.89 6.71
CA THR A 138 -3.41 9.94 6.64
C THR A 138 -3.51 9.13 7.94
N LEU A 139 -2.38 8.63 8.44
CA LEU A 139 -2.30 7.90 9.70
C LEU A 139 -2.69 8.80 10.90
N ARG A 140 -2.26 10.07 10.90
CA ARG A 140 -2.65 11.04 11.92
C ARG A 140 -4.17 11.29 11.91
N LYS A 141 -4.75 11.55 10.74
CA LYS A 141 -6.21 11.73 10.61
C LYS A 141 -6.98 10.49 11.06
N GLN A 142 -6.46 9.29 10.77
CA GLN A 142 -7.05 8.05 11.25
C GLN A 142 -7.01 7.94 12.78
N ARG A 143 -5.86 8.24 13.40
CA ARG A 143 -5.69 8.24 14.87
C ARG A 143 -6.64 9.23 15.53
N ASP A 144 -6.76 10.42 14.96
CA ASP A 144 -7.54 11.52 15.52
C ASP A 144 -9.04 11.46 15.16
N GLY A 145 -9.47 10.40 14.46
CA GLY A 145 -10.88 10.15 14.12
C GLY A 145 -11.45 11.08 13.04
N GLU A 146 -10.59 11.71 12.25
CA GLU A 146 -10.97 12.67 11.19
C GLU A 146 -11.26 12.00 9.85
N LEU A 147 -10.82 10.75 9.66
CA LEU A 147 -11.26 9.94 8.53
C LEU A 147 -12.50 9.15 8.95
N PRO A 148 -13.50 9.02 8.05
CA PRO A 148 -14.58 8.06 8.27
C PRO A 148 -13.96 6.71 8.63
N GLN A 149 -14.48 6.05 9.66
CA GLN A 149 -14.23 4.62 9.75
C GLN A 149 -14.73 4.06 8.42
N GLU A 150 -13.85 3.40 7.66
CA GLU A 150 -14.30 2.53 6.59
C GLU A 150 -15.27 1.56 7.26
N GLU A 151 -16.56 1.84 7.14
CA GLU A 151 -17.60 0.88 7.43
C GLU A 151 -17.17 -0.36 6.66
N GLU A 152 -17.04 -1.46 7.40
CA GLU A 152 -16.93 -2.79 6.85
C GLU A 152 -17.99 -2.86 5.74
N VAL A 153 -17.56 -2.77 4.49
CA VAL A 153 -18.45 -2.82 3.34
C VAL A 153 -19.09 -4.19 3.44
N ASP A 154 -20.32 -4.21 3.96
CA ASP A 154 -21.19 -5.37 3.98
C ASP A 154 -21.13 -5.90 2.56
N ARG A 155 -20.44 -7.05 2.39
CA ARG A 155 -20.28 -7.67 1.07
C ARG A 155 -21.69 -7.70 0.49
N PRO A 156 -21.92 -7.26 -0.75
CA PRO A 156 -23.25 -7.31 -1.30
C PRO A 156 -23.74 -8.74 -1.14
N LYS A 157 -24.80 -8.94 -0.33
CA LYS A 157 -25.48 -10.22 -0.26
C LYS A 157 -25.81 -10.58 -1.69
N VAL A 158 -25.17 -11.63 -2.20
CA VAL A 158 -25.45 -12.16 -3.53
C VAL A 158 -26.88 -12.68 -3.46
N TYR A 159 -27.83 -11.84 -3.84
CA TYR A 159 -29.19 -12.26 -4.07
C TYR A 159 -29.15 -13.10 -5.35
N TYR A 160 -29.20 -14.42 -5.18
CA TYR A 160 -29.53 -15.33 -6.26
C TYR A 160 -30.97 -15.02 -6.69
N PHE A 161 -31.13 -14.17 -7.70
CA PHE A 161 -32.37 -14.06 -8.43
C PHE A 161 -32.54 -15.35 -9.24
N TYR A 162 -33.30 -16.30 -8.71
CA TYR A 162 -33.82 -17.41 -9.49
C TYR A 162 -34.84 -16.85 -10.50
N ILE A 163 -34.36 -16.55 -11.71
CA ILE A 163 -35.23 -16.32 -12.85
C ILE A 163 -36.00 -17.61 -13.16
N HIS A 164 -37.23 -17.68 -12.65
CA HIS A 164 -38.18 -18.71 -13.05
C HIS A 164 -38.65 -18.38 -14.47
N SER A 165 -38.10 -19.10 -15.44
CA SER A 165 -38.72 -19.22 -16.76
C SER A 165 -40.06 -19.93 -16.58
N ALA A 166 -41.15 -19.21 -16.78
CA ALA A 166 -42.49 -19.78 -16.81
C ALA A 166 -42.63 -20.67 -18.04
N ASN A 167 -42.52 -21.98 -17.87
CA ASN A 167 -43.02 -22.94 -18.84
C ASN A 167 -44.54 -23.12 -18.62
N GLN A 168 -45.32 -23.01 -19.69
CA GLN A 168 -46.79 -22.95 -19.70
C GLN A 168 -47.53 -24.25 -19.37
N ASN A 169 -47.02 -25.08 -18.46
CA ASN A 169 -47.77 -26.28 -18.03
C ASN A 169 -47.67 -26.44 -16.51
N GLY A 170 -48.66 -25.85 -15.84
CA GLY A 170 -48.76 -25.76 -14.39
C GLY A 170 -49.05 -27.10 -13.71
N TYR A 171 -47.99 -27.81 -13.33
CA TYR A 171 -48.03 -28.86 -12.31
C TYR A 171 -46.76 -28.83 -11.46
N TYR A 172 -46.90 -28.42 -10.19
CA TYR A 172 -45.82 -28.52 -9.20
C TYR A 172 -45.77 -29.96 -8.65
N LYS A 173 -44.67 -30.66 -8.91
CA LYS A 173 -44.31 -31.91 -8.21
C LYS A 173 -43.34 -31.56 -7.09
N TYR A 174 -43.75 -31.77 -5.83
CA TYR A 174 -42.83 -31.77 -4.70
C TYR A 174 -42.15 -33.14 -4.62
N LYS A 175 -40.82 -33.15 -4.60
CA LYS A 175 -40.00 -34.32 -4.30
C LYS A 175 -39.52 -34.17 -2.86
N THR A 176 -40.07 -34.98 -1.95
CA THR A 176 -39.48 -35.23 -0.63
C THR A 176 -38.36 -36.23 -0.81
N GLU A 177 -37.15 -35.87 -0.40
CA GLU A 177 -36.02 -36.79 -0.28
C GLU A 177 -35.94 -37.23 1.19
N ASP A 178 -35.89 -38.54 1.39
CA ASP A 178 -35.31 -39.18 2.59
C ASP A 178 -33.80 -39.39 2.35
#